data_AF-A0A1H1X6I0-F1
#
_entry.id   AF-A0A1H1X6I0-F1
#
_cell.length_a   1.000
_cell.length_b   1.000
_cell.length_c   1.000
_cell.angle_alpha   90.00
_cell.angle_beta   90.00
_cell.angle_gamma   90.00
#
_symmetry.space_group_name_H-M   'P 1'
#
loop_
_entity.id
_entity.type
_entity.pdbx_description
1 polymer ?
#
loop_
_entity_poly.entity_id
_entity_poly.type
_entity_poly.pdbx_seq_one_letter_code
_entity_poly.pdbx_strand_id
1 'polypeptide(L)'
;MSVCAVVWCDRALVARGLCKRCYARYKRGVSPETTRRYTTRETKERVRDDVTERRVAGESIADVALSTGVNESTLGKWFREWGSSLR
;
A
#
# COMPACT_ATOMS: atom_id res chain seq x y z
N MET A 1 -9.96 -9.56 16.42
CA MET A 1 -10.61 -9.55 15.10
C MET A 1 -9.60 -10.01 14.07
N SER A 2 -9.92 -11.00 13.26
CA SER A 2 -8.99 -11.52 12.26
C SER A 2 -9.08 -10.69 10.98
N VAL A 3 -7.93 -10.40 10.39
CA VAL A 3 -7.76 -9.46 9.27
C VAL A 3 -7.63 -10.20 7.94
N CYS A 4 -7.91 -9.51 6.84
CA CYS A 4 -7.74 -10.06 5.51
C CYS A 4 -6.28 -10.51 5.26
N ALA A 5 -6.09 -11.72 4.73
CA ALA A 5 -4.79 -12.33 4.43
C ALA A 5 -4.02 -11.62 3.29
N VAL A 6 -4.71 -10.76 2.56
CA VAL A 6 -4.12 -9.94 1.51
C VAL A 6 -3.22 -8.90 2.14
N VAL A 7 -1.96 -8.86 1.73
CA VAL A 7 -0.89 -7.98 2.28
C VAL A 7 -1.29 -6.51 2.35
N TRP A 8 -2.32 -6.15 1.58
CA TRP A 8 -2.82 -4.80 1.44
C TRP A 8 -4.25 -4.52 1.92
N CYS A 9 -4.93 -5.47 2.55
CA CYS A 9 -6.24 -5.23 3.15
C CYS A 9 -6.29 -5.54 4.67
N ASP A 10 -6.96 -4.70 5.43
CA ASP A 10 -7.09 -4.67 6.92
C ASP A 10 -8.52 -4.88 7.35
N ARG A 11 -9.44 -4.77 6.39
CA ARG A 11 -10.85 -5.02 6.59
C ARG A 11 -11.00 -6.37 7.27
N ALA A 12 -11.94 -6.44 8.19
CA ALA A 12 -12.28 -7.66 8.90
C ALA A 12 -12.47 -8.82 7.91
N LEU A 13 -11.85 -9.96 8.21
CA LEU A 13 -12.06 -11.16 7.42
C LEU A 13 -13.51 -11.61 7.55
N VAL A 14 -14.00 -12.21 6.47
CA VAL A 14 -15.38 -12.68 6.38
C VAL A 14 -15.42 -14.15 5.95
N ALA A 15 -14.54 -14.58 5.04
CA ALA A 15 -14.47 -15.97 4.60
C ALA A 15 -13.12 -16.30 3.96
N ARG A 16 -12.63 -17.55 4.16
CA ARG A 16 -11.38 -18.08 3.57
C ARG A 16 -10.15 -17.18 3.82
N GLY A 17 -10.07 -16.57 4.99
CA GLY A 17 -9.00 -15.63 5.32
C GLY A 17 -9.10 -14.27 4.61
N LEU A 18 -10.16 -13.95 3.87
CA LEU A 18 -10.30 -12.72 3.09
C LEU A 18 -11.45 -11.84 3.61
N CYS A 19 -11.33 -10.51 3.50
CA CYS A 19 -12.45 -9.61 3.71
C CYS A 19 -13.49 -9.74 2.58
N LYS A 20 -14.71 -9.21 2.78
CA LYS A 20 -15.78 -9.23 1.76
C LYS A 20 -15.32 -8.77 0.37
N ARG A 21 -14.48 -7.72 0.31
CA ARG A 21 -13.96 -7.15 -0.94
C ARG A 21 -12.94 -8.07 -1.62
N CYS A 22 -11.99 -8.60 -0.87
CA CYS A 22 -10.95 -9.50 -1.39
C CYS A 22 -11.52 -10.88 -1.75
N TYR A 23 -12.48 -11.36 -0.96
CA TYR A 23 -13.22 -12.59 -1.26
C TYR A 23 -14.05 -12.47 -2.54
N ALA A 24 -14.69 -11.32 -2.78
CA ALA A 24 -15.42 -11.07 -4.02
C ALA A 24 -14.49 -11.07 -5.26
N ARG A 25 -13.24 -10.63 -5.13
CA ARG A 25 -12.22 -10.70 -6.19
C ARG A 25 -11.78 -12.14 -6.44
N TYR A 26 -11.46 -12.85 -5.37
CA TYR A 26 -11.13 -14.28 -5.41
C TYR A 26 -12.20 -15.09 -6.16
N LYS A 27 -13.48 -14.89 -5.85
CA LYS A 27 -14.60 -15.56 -6.53
C LYS A 27 -14.75 -15.20 -8.02
N ARG A 28 -14.19 -14.09 -8.46
CA ARG A 28 -14.18 -13.64 -9.87
C ARG A 28 -12.92 -14.08 -10.62
N GLY A 29 -12.06 -14.91 -10.01
CA GLY A 29 -10.77 -15.29 -10.58
C GLY A 29 -9.73 -14.17 -10.57
N VAL A 30 -10.01 -13.04 -9.91
CA VAL A 30 -9.05 -11.92 -9.78
C VAL A 30 -8.23 -12.15 -8.51
N SER A 31 -6.92 -12.31 -8.67
CA SER A 31 -6.02 -12.49 -7.52
C SER A 31 -6.18 -11.33 -6.52
N PRO A 32 -6.54 -11.63 -5.26
CA PRO A 32 -6.67 -10.61 -4.22
C PRO A 32 -5.34 -9.88 -3.99
N GLU A 33 -4.19 -10.55 -4.14
CA GLU A 33 -2.86 -9.95 -3.98
C GLU A 33 -2.58 -8.83 -5.01
N THR A 34 -3.23 -8.86 -6.17
CA THR A 34 -2.99 -7.92 -7.27
C THR A 34 -3.58 -6.51 -7.03
N THR A 35 -4.27 -6.26 -5.92
CA THR A 35 -4.88 -4.94 -5.64
C THR A 35 -4.11 -4.06 -4.64
N ARG A 36 -2.78 -4.03 -4.73
CA ARG A 36 -1.87 -3.07 -4.07
C ARG A 36 -2.20 -2.40 -2.70
N ARG A 37 -1.31 -2.81 -1.81
CA ARG A 37 -0.64 -2.34 -0.57
C ARG A 37 -1.10 -1.25 0.37
N TYR A 38 -2.39 -0.94 0.56
CA TYR A 38 -2.75 -0.14 1.75
C TYR A 38 -4.11 -0.40 2.37
N THR A 39 -4.03 -0.85 3.61
CA THR A 39 -5.12 -1.45 4.35
C THR A 39 -5.86 -0.36 5.16
N THR A 40 -5.27 0.06 6.29
CA THR A 40 -5.77 1.10 7.18
C THR A 40 -5.29 2.46 6.71
N ARG A 41 -6.00 3.52 7.13
CA ARG A 41 -5.53 4.91 6.99
C ARG A 41 -4.15 5.09 7.67
N GLU A 42 -3.99 4.55 8.87
CA GLU A 42 -2.76 4.60 9.65
C GLU A 42 -1.57 3.90 8.95
N THR A 43 -1.81 2.76 8.29
CA THR A 43 -0.76 2.05 7.53
C THR A 43 -0.37 2.84 6.28
N LYS A 44 -1.32 3.58 5.67
CA LYS A 44 -0.99 4.51 4.59
C LYS A 44 -0.12 5.65 5.09
N GLU A 45 -0.47 6.20 6.24
CA GLU A 45 0.25 7.31 6.86
C GLU A 45 1.68 6.85 7.22
N ARG A 46 1.84 5.73 7.92
CA ARG A 46 3.18 5.18 8.23
C ARG A 46 4.04 4.88 7.00
N VAL A 47 3.45 4.27 5.95
CA VAL A 47 4.23 4.01 4.72
C VAL A 47 4.53 5.31 3.98
N ARG A 48 3.63 6.29 4.03
CA ARG A 48 3.88 7.63 3.48
C ARG A 48 5.03 8.32 4.21
N ASP A 49 5.07 8.23 5.54
CA ASP A 49 6.12 8.84 6.34
C ASP A 49 7.47 8.17 6.05
N ASP A 50 7.54 6.83 6.08
CA ASP A 50 8.76 6.06 5.74
C ASP A 50 9.29 6.36 4.32
N VAL A 51 8.43 6.34 3.28
CA VAL A 51 8.89 6.65 1.91
C VAL A 51 9.33 8.11 1.76
N THR A 52 8.79 9.02 2.57
CA THR A 52 9.15 10.45 2.54
C THR A 52 10.49 10.67 3.22
N GLU A 53 10.72 10.08 4.39
CA GLU A 53 12.00 10.15 5.11
C GLU A 53 13.14 9.63 4.24
N ARG A 54 12.96 8.46 3.61
CA ARG A 54 13.94 7.88 2.68
C ARG A 54 14.23 8.80 1.48
N ARG A 55 13.19 9.42 0.92
CA ARG A 55 13.34 10.32 -0.22
C ARG A 55 14.08 11.60 0.16
N VAL A 56 13.85 12.13 1.35
CA VAL A 56 14.57 13.28 1.92
C VAL A 56 16.03 12.90 2.23
N ALA A 57 16.28 11.68 2.70
CA ALA A 57 17.63 11.14 2.89
C ALA A 57 18.41 10.93 1.59
N GLY A 58 17.76 11.10 0.42
CA GLY A 58 18.40 11.06 -0.89
C GLY A 58 18.26 9.75 -1.64
N GLU A 59 17.50 8.78 -1.13
CA GLU A 59 17.24 7.52 -1.84
C GLU A 59 16.49 7.76 -3.17
N SER A 60 16.83 6.98 -4.19
CA SER A 60 16.13 7.03 -5.47
C SER A 60 14.72 6.46 -5.35
N ILE A 61 13.80 6.89 -6.21
CA ILE A 61 12.43 6.38 -6.21
C ILE A 61 12.39 4.86 -6.48
N ALA A 62 13.33 4.35 -7.28
CA ALA A 62 13.45 2.93 -7.57
C ALA A 62 13.87 2.12 -6.32
N ASP A 63 14.84 2.62 -5.56
CA ASP A 63 15.31 1.95 -4.33
C ASP A 63 14.25 1.96 -3.23
N VAL A 64 13.52 3.07 -3.09
CA VAL A 64 12.36 3.15 -2.18
C VAL A 64 11.26 2.19 -2.61
N ALA A 65 10.99 2.05 -3.91
CA ALA A 65 9.99 1.11 -4.42
C ALA A 65 10.37 -0.35 -4.14
N LEU A 66 11.63 -0.71 -4.38
CA LEU A 66 12.16 -2.04 -4.11
C LEU A 66 12.08 -2.40 -2.62
N SER A 67 12.49 -1.47 -1.74
CA SER A 67 12.56 -1.71 -0.29
C SER A 67 11.20 -1.75 0.39
N THR A 68 10.27 -0.87 -0.01
CA THR A 68 8.93 -0.78 0.61
C THR A 68 7.90 -1.69 -0.09
N GLY A 69 8.23 -2.20 -1.27
CA GLY A 69 7.30 -2.91 -2.14
C GLY A 69 6.14 -2.03 -2.62
N VAL A 70 6.29 -0.71 -2.52
CA VAL A 70 5.43 0.29 -3.15
C VAL A 70 5.88 0.45 -4.59
N ASN A 71 4.95 0.73 -5.49
CA ASN A 71 5.31 0.91 -6.89
C ASN A 71 5.93 2.28 -7.16
N GLU A 72 6.92 2.31 -8.04
CA GLU A 72 7.52 3.55 -8.54
C GLU A 72 6.48 4.56 -9.05
N SER A 73 5.50 4.14 -9.86
CA SER A 73 4.46 5.06 -10.35
C SER A 73 3.57 5.62 -9.24
N THR A 74 3.40 4.86 -8.14
CA THR A 74 2.66 5.33 -6.94
C THR A 74 3.49 6.35 -6.17
N LEU A 75 4.77 6.06 -5.92
CA LEU A 75 5.70 6.99 -5.28
C LEU A 75 5.85 8.30 -6.07
N GLY A 76 6.00 8.21 -7.40
CA GLY A 76 6.11 9.38 -8.26
C GLY A 76 4.86 10.27 -8.23
N LYS A 77 3.66 9.67 -8.15
CA LYS A 77 2.41 10.43 -7.98
C LYS A 77 2.35 11.12 -6.62
N TRP A 78 2.65 10.37 -5.56
CA TRP A 78 2.69 10.86 -4.18
C TRP A 78 3.62 12.07 -4.04
N PHE A 79 4.87 11.98 -4.51
CA PHE A 79 5.82 13.09 -4.40
C PHE A 79 5.46 14.32 -5.24
N ARG A 80 4.83 14.15 -6.42
CA ARG A 80 4.33 15.30 -7.21
C ARG A 80 3.18 16.04 -6.52
N GLU A 81 2.29 15.31 -5.85
CA GLU A 81 1.16 15.90 -5.13
C GLU A 81 1.58 16.55 -3.80
N TRP A 82 2.70 16.11 -3.19
CA TRP A 82 3.18 16.60 -1.88
C TRP A 82 4.34 17.59 -1.94
N GLY A 83 4.97 17.80 -3.11
CA GLY A 83 6.08 18.73 -3.29
C GLY A 83 5.78 20.20 -2.96
N SER A 84 4.53 20.54 -2.66
CA SER A 84 4.10 21.84 -2.12
C SER A 84 4.09 21.91 -0.58
N SER A 85 4.23 20.79 0.14
CA SER A 85 4.16 20.71 1.62
C SER A 85 5.47 20.30 2.30
N LEU A 86 6.53 20.01 1.55
CA LEU A 86 7.88 19.75 2.06
C LEU A 86 8.75 21.03 1.99
N ARG A 87 8.19 22.16 2.44
CA ARG A 87 8.93 23.42 2.60
C ARG A 87 9.19 23.66 4.09
#